data_AF-A0A392V1A3-F1
#
_entry.id   AF-A0A392V1A3-F1
#
_cell.length_a   1.000
_cell.length_b   1.000
_cell.length_c   1.000
_cell.angle_alpha   90.00
_cell.angle_beta   90.00
_cell.angle_gamma   90.00
#
_symmetry.space_group_name_H-M   'P 1'
#
loop_
_entity.id
_entity.type
_entity.pdbx_description
1 polymer ?
#
loop_
_entity_poly.entity_id
_entity_poly.type
_entity_poly.pdbx_seq_one_letter_code
_entity_poly.pdbx_strand_id
1 'polypeptide(L)' 'ERFDYARVLIATSSLEVLNVVDTLLVDGVLCEVKMLEERGFNIGEDACLFEEAQEV' A
#
# COMPACT_ATOMS: atom_id res chain seq x y z
N GLU A 1 10.02 -10.47 21.35
CA GLU A 1 8.82 -11.23 20.95
C GLU A 1 8.65 -11.07 19.44
N ARG A 2 8.39 -12.16 18.71
CA ARG A 2 8.21 -12.12 17.26
C ARG A 2 6.78 -11.69 17.00
N PHE A 3 6.57 -10.48 16.49
CA PHE A 3 5.25 -10.12 15.97
C PHE A 3 4.97 -11.01 14.76
N ASP A 4 3.89 -11.80 14.82
CA ASP A 4 3.35 -12.47 13.65
C ASP A 4 2.66 -11.39 12.80
N TYR A 5 3.41 -10.78 11.89
CA TYR A 5 2.87 -9.80 10.95
C TYR A 5 2.85 -10.37 9.54
N ALA A 6 1.75 -10.13 8.83
CA ALA A 6 1.66 -10.33 7.40
C ALA A 6 2.21 -9.10 6.68
N ARG A 7 2.96 -9.32 5.59
CA ARG A 7 3.37 -8.24 4.67
C ARG A 7 2.47 -8.29 3.45
N VAL A 8 1.81 -7.19 3.14
CA VAL A 8 1.01 -7.03 1.91
C VAL A 8 1.80 -6.15 0.95
N LEU A 9 1.99 -6.61 -0.29
CA LEU A 9 2.56 -5.81 -1.36
C LEU A 9 1.42 -5.16 -2.14
N ILE A 10 1.43 -3.83 -2.25
CA ILE A 10 0.40 -3.07 -2.97
C ILE A 10 1.04 -2.54 -4.24
N ALA A 11 0.55 -3.04 -5.38
CA ALA A 11 0.89 -2.49 -6.70
C ALA A 11 -0.26 -1.57 -7.12
N THR A 12 -0.02 -0.27 -7.10
CA THR A 12 -1.00 0.75 -7.48
C THR A 12 -0.34 1.78 -8.39
N SER A 13 -1.07 2.26 -9.40
CA SER A 13 -0.65 3.40 -10.23
C SER A 13 -1.09 4.75 -9.65
N SER A 14 -1.86 4.72 -8.56
CA SER A 14 -2.29 5.93 -7.87
C SER A 14 -1.31 6.27 -6.76
N LEU A 15 -0.84 7.52 -6.77
CA LEU A 15 -0.04 8.14 -5.69
C LEU A 15 -0.91 8.97 -4.73
N GLU A 16 -2.24 8.88 -4.86
CA GLU A 16 -3.17 9.49 -3.91
C GLU A 16 -3.15 8.74 -2.57
N VAL A 17 -3.56 9.43 -1.50
CA VAL A 17 -3.61 8.88 -0.15
C VAL A 17 -4.41 7.58 -0.13
N LEU A 18 -3.74 6.48 0.21
CA LEU A 18 -4.40 5.18 0.35
C LEU A 18 -5.42 5.19 1.49
N ASN A 19 -6.70 5.01 1.15
CA ASN A 19 -7.79 4.79 2.09
C ASN A 19 -8.83 3.89 1.41
N VAL A 20 -8.54 2.59 1.42
CA VAL A 20 -9.34 1.59 0.71
C VAL A 20 -9.71 0.44 1.62
N VAL A 21 -10.83 -0.17 1.33
CA VAL A 21 -11.26 -1.43 1.94
C VAL A 21 -11.27 -2.47 0.83
N ASP A 22 -10.53 -3.56 1.02
CA ASP A 22 -10.43 -4.63 0.05
C ASP A 22 -10.61 -6.00 0.73
N THR A 23 -10.95 -7.02 -0.04
CA THR A 23 -11.19 -8.37 0.48
C THR A 23 -10.05 -9.29 0.10
N LEU A 24 -9.38 -9.86 1.11
CA LEU A 24 -8.31 -10.84 0.93
C LEU A 24 -8.82 -12.24 1.20
N LEU A 25 -8.42 -13.21 0.36
CA LEU A 25 -8.67 -14.63 0.61
C LEU A 25 -7.52 -15.18 1.47
N VAL A 26 -7.81 -15.55 2.72
CA VAL A 26 -6.86 -16.15 3.66
C VAL A 26 -7.38 -17.51 4.08
N ASP A 27 -6.65 -18.58 3.77
CA ASP A 27 -7.02 -19.97 4.10
C ASP A 27 -8.46 -20.36 3.69
N GLY A 28 -8.92 -19.85 2.54
CA GLY A 28 -10.26 -20.11 2.01
C GLY A 28 -11.37 -19.22 2.59
N VAL A 29 -11.04 -18.30 3.50
CA VAL A 29 -11.95 -17.33 4.09
C VAL A 29 -11.73 -15.96 3.46
N LEU A 30 -12.82 -15.29 3.07
CA LEU A 30 -12.77 -13.90 2.62
C LEU A 30 -12.74 -12.97 3.83
N CYS A 31 -11.66 -12.21 3.96
CA CYS A 31 -11.42 -11.28 5.05
C CYS A 31 -11.42 -9.85 4.50
N GLU A 32 -12.28 -8.99 5.03
CA GLU A 32 -12.26 -7.57 4.71
C GLU A 32 -11.10 -6.89 5.46
N VAL A 33 -10.26 -6.17 4.72
CA VAL A 33 -9.08 -5.48 5.23
C VAL A 33 -9.12 -4.02 4.80
N LYS A 34 -8.99 -3.13 5.79
CA LYS A 34 -8.86 -1.69 5.56
C LYS A 34 -7.40 -1.31 5.50
N MET A 35 -6.98 -0.70 4.39
CA MET A 35 -5.63 -0.21 4.16
C MET A 35 -5.64 1.33 4.22
N LEU A 36 -4.80 1.88 5.08
CA LEU A 36 -4.71 3.32 5.34
C LEU A 36 -3.24 3.72 5.34
N GLU A 37 -2.94 4.81 4.65
CA GLU A 37 -1.65 5.49 4.81
C GLU A 37 -1.54 6.13 6.19
N GLU A 38 -0.38 5.95 6.82
CA GLU A 38 -0.03 6.67 8.04
C GLU A 38 0.49 8.06 7.67
N ARG A 39 0.08 9.08 8.43
CA ARG A 39 0.57 10.46 8.23
C ARG A 39 2.10 10.49 8.33
N GLY A 40 2.77 10.95 7.27
CA GLY A 40 4.24 11.07 7.21
C GLY A 40 4.96 9.89 6.57
N PHE A 41 4.22 8.90 6.06
CA PHE A 41 4.73 7.79 5.24
C PHE A 41 3.85 7.62 3.99
N ASN A 42 3.59 8.73 3.30
CA ASN A 42 2.70 8.72 2.14
C ASN A 42 3.38 7.99 0.97
N ILE A 43 2.63 7.20 0.20
CA ILE A 43 3.17 6.47 -0.96
C ILE A 43 3.79 7.47 -1.97
N GLY A 44 3.15 8.62 -2.17
CA GLY A 44 3.64 9.68 -3.06
C GLY A 44 4.94 10.36 -2.62
N GLU A 45 5.48 10.06 -1.43
CA GLU A 45 6.78 10.57 -0.96
C GLU A 45 7.92 9.56 -1.19
N ASP A 46 7.62 8.34 -1.66
CA ASP A 46 8.64 7.33 -1.94
C ASP A 46 9.45 7.73 -3.19
N ALA A 47 10.76 7.91 -3.02
CA ALA A 47 11.70 8.32 -4.06
C ALA A 47 11.70 7.39 -5.28
N CYS A 48 11.25 6.14 -5.13
CA CYS A 48 11.15 5.15 -6.21
C CYS A 48 9.91 5.31 -7.10
N LEU A 49 8.94 6.17 -6.77
CA LEU A 49 7.69 6.34 -7.50
C LEU A 49 7.61 7.64 -8.31
N PHE A 50 8.60 8.51 -8.19
CA PHE A 50 8.77 9.61 -9.12
C PHE A 50 9.31 9.04 -10.43
N GLU A 51 8.50 9.12 -11.50
CA GLU A 51 9.06 9.05 -12.85
C GLU A 51 10.15 10.12 -12.92
N GLU A 52 11.40 9.72 -13.21
CA GLU A 52 12.45 10.68 -13.57
C GLU A 52 11.84 11.56 -14.65
N ALA A 53 11.56 12.82 -14.31
CA ALA A 53 11.04 13.78 -15.27
C ALA A 53 12.01 13.73 -16.44
N GLN A 54 11.55 13.23 -17.60
CA GLN A 54 12.36 13.28 -18.81
C GLN A 54 12.69 14.76 -19.02
N GLU A 55 13.95 15.12 -18.79
CA GLU A 55 14.49 16.43 -19.12
C GLU A 55 14.29 16.62 -20.63
N VAL A 56 13.39 17.55 -20.98
CA VAL A 56 13.07 17.93 -22.36
C VAL A 56 14.16 18.85 -22.92
#